data_AF-A0A529Q356-F1
#
_entry.id   AF-A0A529Q356-F1
#
_cell.length_a   1.000
_cell.length_b   1.000
_cell.length_c   1.000
_cell.angle_alpha   90.00
_cell.angle_beta   90.00
_cell.angle_gamma   90.00
#
_symmetry.space_group_name_H-M   'P 1'
#
loop_
_entity.id
_entity.type
_entity.pdbx_description
1 polymer ?
#
loop_
_entity_poly.entity_id
_entity_poly.type
_entity_poly.pdbx_seq_one_letter_code
_entity_poly.pdbx_strand_id
1 'polypeptide(L)'
;VYGDYSAPNPPARIVDAVASGEIDIAVVWGPLAGYFAQKQRVPLRITPVTPRIDGPQLPMIYDISMGVRREDDALRGDVNSALARHKAEIDALLVQYAVPRLDASGSPVR
;
A
#
# COMPACT_ATOMS: atom_id res chain seq x y z
N VAL A 1 -18.22 6.84 2.03
CA VAL A 1 -18.10 6.03 0.79
C VAL A 1 -16.74 5.33 0.78
N TYR A 2 -16.47 4.39 1.71
CA TYR A 2 -15.23 3.58 1.75
C TYR A 2 -15.36 2.26 2.58
N GLY A 3 -16.52 2.00 3.18
CA GLY A 3 -16.78 0.83 4.02
C GLY A 3 -17.74 1.16 5.16
N ASP A 4 -18.23 0.14 5.84
CA ASP A 4 -18.92 0.29 7.12
C ASP A 4 -17.88 0.37 8.24
N TYR A 5 -17.59 1.60 8.71
CA TYR A 5 -16.59 1.87 9.74
C TYR A 5 -17.04 1.49 11.17
N SER A 6 -18.27 0.98 11.34
CA SER A 6 -18.66 0.33 12.59
C SER A 6 -18.03 -1.06 12.74
N ALA A 7 -17.60 -1.67 11.63
CA ALA A 7 -16.91 -2.95 11.61
C ALA A 7 -15.38 -2.79 11.76
N PRO A 8 -14.69 -3.75 12.40
CA PRO A 8 -13.24 -3.75 12.45
C PRO A 8 -12.65 -3.94 11.03
N ASN A 9 -11.66 -3.11 10.68
CA ASN A 9 -10.92 -3.17 9.42
C ASN A 9 -11.79 -3.22 8.15
N PRO A 10 -12.60 -2.18 7.84
CA PRO A 10 -13.47 -2.19 6.66
C PRO A 10 -12.79 -2.56 5.33
N PRO A 11 -11.52 -2.17 5.07
CA PRO A 11 -10.82 -2.59 3.85
C PRO A 11 -10.44 -4.06 3.77
N ALA A 12 -10.52 -4.83 4.87
CA ALA A 12 -10.24 -6.27 4.85
C ALA A 12 -11.34 -7.04 4.12
N ARG A 13 -12.59 -6.58 4.20
CA ARG A 13 -13.77 -7.29 3.68
C ARG A 13 -13.65 -7.63 2.19
N ILE A 14 -13.13 -6.72 1.38
CA ILE A 14 -12.96 -6.97 -0.06
C ILE A 14 -11.88 -8.03 -0.34
N VAL A 15 -10.87 -8.14 0.52
CA VAL A 15 -9.86 -9.21 0.46
C VAL A 15 -10.47 -10.55 0.91
N ASP A 16 -11.30 -10.53 1.95
CA ASP A 16 -12.05 -11.70 2.43
C ASP A 16 -13.03 -12.24 1.37
N ALA A 17 -13.67 -11.34 0.61
CA ALA A 17 -14.56 -11.69 -0.49
C ALA A 17 -13.81 -12.45 -1.61
N VAL A 18 -12.58 -12.03 -1.92
CA VAL A 18 -11.71 -12.79 -2.85
C VAL A 18 -11.32 -14.14 -2.25
N ALA A 19 -10.91 -14.16 -0.98
CA ALA A 19 -10.47 -15.38 -0.30
C ALA A 19 -11.58 -16.44 -0.15
N SER A 20 -12.82 -16.00 0.00
CA SER A 20 -14.01 -16.87 0.09
C SER A 20 -14.59 -17.26 -1.27
N GLY A 21 -14.13 -16.63 -2.35
CA GLY A 21 -14.67 -16.83 -3.70
C GLY A 21 -16.02 -16.15 -3.95
N GLU A 22 -16.42 -15.19 -3.11
CA GLU A 22 -17.58 -14.33 -3.38
C GLU A 22 -17.33 -13.44 -4.61
N ILE A 23 -16.08 -13.00 -4.80
CA ILE A 23 -15.61 -12.30 -5.99
C ILE A 23 -14.32 -12.93 -6.50
N ASP A 24 -14.09 -12.91 -7.80
CA ASP A 24 -12.89 -13.51 -8.39
C ASP A 24 -11.65 -12.63 -8.26
N ILE A 25 -11.83 -11.30 -8.33
CA ILE A 25 -10.76 -10.30 -8.39
C ILE A 25 -11.19 -9.02 -7.66
N ALA A 26 -10.23 -8.35 -7.00
CA ALA A 26 -10.40 -7.03 -6.41
C ALA A 26 -9.26 -6.09 -6.80
N VAL A 27 -9.59 -4.80 -7.02
CA VAL A 27 -8.62 -3.71 -7.15
C VAL A 27 -8.61 -2.92 -5.85
N VAL A 28 -7.47 -2.92 -5.17
CA VAL A 28 -7.32 -2.43 -3.80
C VAL A 28 -6.00 -1.70 -3.60
N TRP A 29 -5.93 -0.87 -2.56
CA TRP A 29 -4.71 -0.16 -2.21
C TRP A 29 -3.60 -1.12 -1.77
N GLY A 30 -2.42 -1.01 -2.38
CA GLY A 30 -1.32 -1.96 -2.23
C GLY A 30 -0.95 -2.33 -0.78
N PRO A 31 -0.70 -1.37 0.11
CA PRO A 31 -0.40 -1.65 1.52
C PRO A 31 -1.49 -2.48 2.25
N LEU A 32 -2.76 -2.23 1.96
CA LEU A 32 -3.87 -2.97 2.56
C LEU A 32 -3.98 -4.37 1.96
N ALA A 33 -3.84 -4.48 0.64
CA ALA A 33 -3.83 -5.75 -0.07
C ALA A 33 -2.75 -6.68 0.46
N GLY A 34 -1.52 -6.18 0.58
CA GLY A 34 -0.36 -6.89 1.14
C GLY A 34 -0.62 -7.45 2.52
N TYR A 35 -0.98 -6.56 3.45
CA TYR A 35 -1.18 -6.90 4.85
C TYR A 35 -2.31 -7.91 5.07
N PHE A 36 -3.47 -7.73 4.44
CA PHE A 36 -4.62 -8.61 4.64
C PHE A 36 -4.51 -9.93 3.87
N ALA A 37 -3.88 -9.93 2.70
CA ALA A 37 -3.64 -11.18 1.96
C ALA A 37 -2.75 -12.16 2.73
N GLN A 38 -1.70 -11.65 3.40
CA GLN A 38 -0.81 -12.49 4.22
C GLN A 38 -1.54 -13.19 5.39
N LYS A 39 -2.69 -12.67 5.80
CA LYS A 39 -3.50 -13.23 6.90
C LYS A 39 -4.56 -14.23 6.45
N GLN A 40 -4.77 -14.38 5.14
CA GLN A 40 -5.76 -15.32 4.61
C GLN A 40 -5.28 -16.76 4.71
N ARG A 41 -6.24 -17.69 4.86
CA ARG A 41 -5.95 -19.13 4.88
C ARG A 41 -5.65 -19.69 3.50
N VAL A 42 -6.11 -19.01 2.46
CA VAL A 42 -5.86 -19.36 1.06
C VAL A 42 -4.78 -18.43 0.49
N PRO A 43 -3.87 -18.94 -0.34
CA PRO A 43 -2.87 -18.10 -0.99
C PRO A 43 -3.54 -17.16 -1.98
N LEU A 44 -3.40 -15.85 -1.75
CA LEU A 44 -3.83 -14.81 -2.70
C LEU A 44 -2.64 -14.27 -3.48
N ARG A 45 -2.82 -14.03 -4.78
CA ARG A 45 -1.82 -13.41 -5.64
C ARG A 45 -2.06 -11.91 -5.69
N ILE A 46 -1.02 -11.13 -5.38
CA ILE A 46 -1.01 -9.68 -5.50
C ILE A 46 -0.20 -9.30 -6.73
N THR A 47 -0.83 -8.55 -7.64
CA THR A 47 -0.19 -8.05 -8.86
C THR A 47 -0.37 -6.53 -8.89
N PRO A 48 0.71 -5.73 -9.05
CA PRO A 48 0.56 -4.30 -9.29
C PRO A 48 -0.30 -4.02 -10.51
N VAL A 49 -1.18 -3.03 -10.41
CA VAL A 49 -2.05 -2.64 -11.53
C VAL A 49 -1.21 -2.07 -12.67
N THR A 50 -1.52 -2.49 -13.89
CA THR A 50 -0.92 -1.97 -15.13
C THR A 50 -2.02 -1.58 -16.12
N PRO A 51 -1.86 -0.51 -16.92
CA PRO A 51 -0.73 0.43 -16.96
C PRO A 51 -0.67 1.36 -15.74
N ARG A 52 0.46 2.05 -15.53
CA ARG A 52 0.65 2.99 -14.40
C ARG A 52 -0.36 4.14 -14.40
N ILE A 53 -0.82 4.52 -15.58
CA ILE A 53 -1.85 5.54 -15.80
C ILE A 53 -2.92 4.86 -16.64
N ASP A 54 -4.11 4.70 -16.07
CA ASP A 54 -5.26 4.18 -16.79
C ASP A 54 -6.10 5.34 -17.35
N GLY A 55 -6.25 5.39 -18.67
CA GLY A 55 -6.90 6.49 -19.37
C GLY A 55 -6.19 7.83 -19.22
N PRO A 56 -6.89 8.97 -19.45
CA PRO A 56 -6.24 10.26 -19.54
C PRO A 56 -5.69 10.83 -18.22
N GLN A 57 -6.10 10.36 -17.02
CA GLN A 57 -5.80 11.11 -15.77
C GLN A 57 -5.71 10.34 -14.44
N LEU A 58 -5.82 9.00 -14.36
CA LEU A 58 -5.79 8.31 -13.06
C LEU A 58 -4.49 7.50 -12.85
N PRO A 59 -3.54 7.99 -12.04
CA PRO A 59 -2.40 7.18 -11.65
C PRO A 59 -2.85 6.00 -10.77
N MET A 60 -2.24 4.85 -10.98
CA MET A 60 -2.45 3.63 -10.17
C MET A 60 -1.27 3.34 -9.25
N ILE A 61 -0.19 4.13 -9.36
CA ILE A 61 1.01 4.08 -8.54
C ILE A 61 1.23 5.46 -7.93
N TYR A 62 1.53 5.49 -6.63
CA TYR A 62 1.78 6.71 -5.88
C TYR A 62 2.95 6.53 -4.94
N ASP A 63 3.74 7.58 -4.79
CA ASP A 63 4.71 7.70 -3.71
C ASP A 63 3.99 8.06 -2.40
N ILE A 64 4.35 7.38 -1.32
CA ILE A 64 3.82 7.65 0.03
C ILE A 64 4.86 8.46 0.78
N SER A 65 4.45 9.61 1.32
CA SER A 65 5.34 10.55 2.03
C SER A 65 4.78 10.94 3.40
N MET A 66 5.68 11.40 4.27
CA MET A 66 5.29 11.99 5.55
C MET A 66 4.82 13.43 5.35
N GLY A 67 3.65 13.77 5.91
CA GLY A 67 3.10 15.13 5.89
C GLY A 67 3.44 15.91 7.15
N VAL A 68 3.88 17.15 6.99
CA VAL A 68 4.04 18.15 8.07
C VAL A 68 3.33 19.45 7.70
N ARG A 69 3.16 20.38 8.64
CA ARG A 69 2.64 21.72 8.32
C ARG A 69 3.57 22.45 7.35
N ARG A 70 3.00 23.31 6.51
CA ARG A 70 3.73 23.95 5.39
C ARG A 70 4.89 24.82 5.88
N GLU A 71 4.72 25.47 7.01
CA GLU A 71 5.67 26.38 7.64
C GLU A 71 6.74 25.67 8.50
N ASP A 72 6.55 24.39 8.84
CA ASP A 72 7.46 23.64 9.72
C ASP A 72 8.64 23.05 8.92
N ASP A 73 9.46 23.91 8.31
CA ASP A 73 10.62 23.52 7.51
C ASP A 73 11.67 22.72 8.32
N ALA A 74 11.84 23.06 9.60
CA ALA A 74 12.77 22.37 10.49
C ALA A 74 12.34 20.92 10.73
N LEU A 75 11.06 20.70 11.08
CA LEU A 75 10.52 19.36 11.29
C LEU A 75 10.55 18.54 9.99
N ARG A 76 10.27 19.16 8.83
CA ARG A 76 10.44 18.51 7.53
C ARG A 76 11.88 18.01 7.34
N GLY A 77 12.86 18.83 7.69
CA GLY A 77 14.28 18.48 7.63
C GLY A 77 14.65 17.31 8.53
N ASP A 78 14.15 17.32 9.77
CA ASP A 78 14.37 16.24 10.74
C ASP A 78 13.74 14.92 10.28
N VAL A 79 12.51 14.97 9.80
CA VAL A 79 11.79 13.81 9.24
C VAL A 79 12.54 13.24 8.05
N ASN A 80 12.95 14.07 7.08
CA ASN A 80 13.72 13.61 5.91
C ASN A 80 15.04 12.96 6.33
N SER A 81 15.74 13.55 7.29
CA SER A 81 17.00 13.01 7.81
C SER A 81 16.79 11.67 8.52
N ALA A 82 15.71 11.53 9.29
CA ALA A 82 15.36 10.28 9.95
C ALA A 82 15.00 9.19 8.91
N LEU A 83 14.17 9.51 7.91
CA LEU A 83 13.82 8.58 6.83
C LEU A 83 15.05 8.09 6.07
N ALA A 84 16.02 8.98 5.81
CA ALA A 84 17.27 8.62 5.15
C ALA A 84 18.15 7.71 6.04
N ARG A 85 18.32 8.06 7.33
CA ARG A 85 19.12 7.27 8.28
C ARG A 85 18.54 5.87 8.51
N HIS A 86 17.22 5.75 8.60
CA HIS A 86 16.53 4.49 8.95
C HIS A 86 15.97 3.76 7.72
N LYS A 87 16.43 4.10 6.50
CA LYS A 87 15.88 3.54 5.26
C LYS A 87 15.80 2.00 5.27
N ALA A 88 16.87 1.33 5.71
CA ALA A 88 16.92 -0.14 5.75
C ALA A 88 15.92 -0.74 6.74
N GLU A 89 15.73 -0.11 7.91
CA GLU A 89 14.78 -0.57 8.92
C GLU A 89 13.33 -0.36 8.46
N ILE A 90 13.05 0.78 7.83
CA ILE A 90 11.75 1.07 7.22
C ILE A 90 11.45 0.06 6.11
N ASP A 91 12.44 -0.20 5.24
CA ASP A 91 12.31 -1.20 4.18
C ASP A 91 12.01 -2.60 4.72
N ALA A 92 12.68 -3.00 5.80
CA ALA A 92 12.44 -4.28 6.47
C ALA A 92 11.02 -4.35 7.06
N LEU A 93 10.52 -3.27 7.67
CA LEU A 93 9.14 -3.20 8.17
C LEU A 93 8.12 -3.32 7.03
N LEU A 94 8.32 -2.59 5.93
CA LEU A 94 7.42 -2.69 4.77
C LEU A 94 7.35 -4.12 4.22
N VAL A 95 8.48 -4.83 4.17
CA VAL A 95 8.54 -6.25 3.79
C VAL A 95 7.82 -7.13 4.81
N GLN A 96 8.05 -6.93 6.11
CA GLN A 96 7.42 -7.71 7.17
C GLN A 96 5.90 -7.63 7.13
N TYR A 97 5.35 -6.46 6.79
CA TYR A 97 3.91 -6.22 6.64
C TYR A 97 3.39 -6.50 5.22
N ALA A 98 4.21 -7.12 4.37
CA ALA A 98 3.88 -7.50 2.99
C ALA A 98 3.44 -6.32 2.10
N VAL A 99 3.87 -5.09 2.39
CA VAL A 99 3.55 -3.92 1.57
C VAL A 99 4.25 -4.05 0.21
N PRO A 100 3.51 -4.04 -0.93
CA PRO A 100 4.11 -4.07 -2.25
C PRO A 100 4.94 -2.80 -2.47
N ARG A 101 6.23 -2.97 -2.79
CA ARG A 101 7.15 -1.87 -3.10
C ARG A 101 7.47 -1.89 -4.58
N LEU A 102 7.48 -0.70 -5.19
CA LEU A 102 7.72 -0.53 -6.62
C LEU A 102 8.95 0.35 -6.83
N ASP A 103 9.72 0.07 -7.88
CA ASP A 103 10.80 0.94 -8.33
C ASP A 103 10.26 2.12 -9.16
N ALA A 104 11.16 3.01 -9.60
CA ALA A 104 10.80 4.16 -10.44
C ALA A 104 10.19 3.76 -11.80
N SER A 105 10.35 2.50 -12.23
CA SER A 105 9.71 1.94 -13.42
C SER A 105 8.33 1.33 -13.15
N GLY A 106 7.88 1.33 -11.90
CA GLY A 106 6.62 0.72 -11.47
C GLY A 106 6.71 -0.80 -11.34
N SER A 107 7.92 -1.36 -11.37
CA SER A 107 8.14 -2.80 -11.23
C SER A 107 8.36 -3.15 -9.76
N PRO A 108 7.94 -4.35 -9.29
CA PRO A 108 8.22 -4.80 -7.94
C PRO A 108 9.70 -4.72 -7.58
N VAL A 109 10.02 -4.11 -6.43
CA VAL A 109 11.36 -4.13 -5.84
C VAL A 109 11.60 -5.56 -5.32
N ARG A 110 12.66 -6.21 -5.83
CA ARG A 110 13.07 -7.55 -5.38
C ARG A 110 13.61 -7.54 -3.95
#